data_AF-A0A916IGA6-F1
#
_entry.id   AF-A0A916IGA6-F1
#
_cell.length_a   1.000
_cell.length_b   1.000
_cell.length_c   1.000
_cell.angle_alpha   90.00
_cell.angle_beta   90.00
_cell.angle_gamma   90.00
#
_symmetry.space_group_name_H-M   'P 1'
#
loop_
_entity.id
_entity.type
_entity.pdbx_description
1 polymer ?
#
loop_
_entity_poly.entity_id
_entity_poly.type
_entity_poly.pdbx_seq_one_letter_code
_entity_poly.pdbx_strand_id
1 'polypeptide(L)'
;SVVVTMGSMCGTAREAVDALREAGHAVGLLKLRLFRPLPVQALRVALAGVPDVVVLDRNHSPGLGGILHQELRAALYGMPGAPRIHGYLAGVGGVNVSPDKIVELVQAAVAGAAEVESLWAR
;
A
#
# COMPACT_ATOMS: atom_id res chain seq x y z
N SER A 1 -4.40 8.82 4.53
CA SER A 1 -4.16 7.54 3.82
C SER A 1 -3.14 6.70 4.60
N VAL A 2 -3.01 5.42 4.28
CA VAL A 2 -1.99 4.54 4.89
C VAL A 2 -1.22 3.80 3.79
N VAL A 3 0.10 3.89 3.80
CA VAL A 3 0.97 3.07 2.97
C VAL A 3 1.13 1.71 3.63
N VAL A 4 0.92 0.63 2.89
CA VAL A 4 1.08 -0.76 3.34
C VAL A 4 2.18 -1.42 2.51
N THR A 5 3.23 -1.91 3.16
CA THR A 5 4.31 -2.64 2.47
C THR A 5 5.05 -3.57 3.42
N MET A 6 6.03 -4.29 2.88
CA MET A 6 6.78 -5.34 3.55
C MET A 6 8.30 -5.25 3.27
N GLY A 7 9.08 -5.83 4.17
CA GLY A 7 10.53 -5.98 4.00
C GLY A 7 11.29 -4.65 3.97
N SER A 8 12.37 -4.58 3.19
CA SER A 8 13.25 -3.39 3.17
C SER A 8 12.60 -2.13 2.59
N MET A 9 11.54 -2.24 1.79
CA MET A 9 10.80 -1.09 1.25
C MET A 9 10.16 -0.25 2.37
N CYS A 10 9.92 -0.82 3.55
CA CYS A 10 9.43 -0.07 4.71
C CYS A 10 10.39 1.06 5.15
N GLY A 11 11.69 0.96 4.86
CA GLY A 11 12.65 2.03 5.15
C GLY A 11 12.37 3.26 4.29
N THR A 12 12.42 3.08 2.97
CA THR A 12 12.10 4.13 1.99
C THR A 12 10.69 4.66 2.14
N ALA A 13 9.71 3.79 2.40
CA ALA A 13 8.33 4.21 2.62
C ALA A 13 8.17 5.07 3.88
N ARG A 14 9.02 4.89 4.91
CA ARG A 14 9.01 5.76 6.09
C ARG A 14 9.47 7.17 5.72
N GLU A 15 10.58 7.30 4.98
CA GLU A 15 11.09 8.59 4.51
C GLU A 15 10.04 9.34 3.69
N ALA A 16 9.34 8.64 2.78
CA ALA A 16 8.26 9.23 1.99
C ALA A 16 7.05 9.66 2.85
N VAL A 17 6.68 8.85 3.85
CA VAL A 17 5.59 9.18 4.79
C VAL A 17 5.97 10.38 5.65
N ASP A 18 7.21 10.46 6.12
CA ASP A 18 7.69 11.60 6.91
C ASP A 18 7.64 12.89 6.08
N ALA A 19 8.13 12.87 4.83
CA ALA A 19 8.03 14.01 3.91
C ALA A 19 6.58 14.44 3.64
N LEU A 20 5.66 13.49 3.43
CA LEU A 20 4.23 13.79 3.26
C LEU A 20 3.61 14.43 4.51
N ARG A 21 4.01 13.98 5.70
CA ARG A 21 3.52 14.55 6.97
C ARG A 21 4.09 15.94 7.23
N GLU A 22 5.35 16.18 6.90
CA GLU A 22 5.97 17.51 6.94
C GLU A 22 5.26 18.49 5.99
N ALA A 23 4.79 17.99 4.84
CA ALA A 23 3.95 18.75 3.91
C ALA A 23 2.47 18.90 4.35
N GLY A 24 2.09 18.43 5.54
CA GLY A 24 0.75 18.59 6.12
C GLY A 24 -0.25 17.51 5.72
N HIS A 25 0.16 16.44 5.05
CA HIS A 25 -0.73 15.33 4.70
C HIS A 25 -0.83 14.31 5.84
N ALA A 26 -2.05 13.91 6.18
CA ALA A 26 -2.31 12.84 7.15
C ALA A 26 -2.06 11.46 6.53
N VAL A 27 -0.79 11.04 6.48
CA VAL A 27 -0.35 9.75 5.94
C VAL A 27 0.34 8.91 7.02
N GLY A 28 -0.01 7.63 7.09
CA GLY A 28 0.63 6.65 7.97
C GLY A 28 1.34 5.53 7.20
N LEU A 29 2.16 4.75 7.91
CA LEU A 29 2.82 3.55 7.39
C LEU A 29 2.40 2.33 8.21
N LEU A 30 1.86 1.30 7.54
CA LEU A 30 1.63 -0.02 8.10
C LEU A 30 2.66 -1.00 7.53
N LYS A 31 3.59 -1.41 8.39
CA LYS A 31 4.58 -2.45 8.08
C LYS A 31 4.00 -3.83 8.37
N LEU A 32 3.70 -4.61 7.33
CA LEU A 32 3.26 -6.00 7.52
C LEU A 32 4.48 -6.89 7.82
N ARG A 33 4.49 -7.51 9.00
CA ARG A 33 5.58 -8.39 9.46
C ARG A 33 5.26 -9.88 9.30
N LEU A 34 3.99 -10.24 9.41
CA LEU A 34 3.50 -11.62 9.29
C LEU A 34 2.58 -11.69 8.07
N PHE A 35 3.02 -12.36 7.02
CA PHE A 35 2.20 -12.57 5.81
C PHE A 35 1.37 -13.86 5.88
N ARG A 36 1.90 -14.89 6.55
CA ARG A 36 1.25 -16.18 6.74
C ARG A 36 1.50 -16.74 8.15
N PRO A 37 0.44 -17.12 8.88
CA PRO A 37 -0.98 -16.85 8.57
C PRO A 37 -1.26 -15.34 8.53
N LEU A 38 -2.10 -14.87 7.58
CA LEU A 38 -2.38 -13.44 7.44
C LEU A 38 -3.23 -12.96 8.63
N PRO A 39 -2.83 -11.90 9.36
CA PRO A 39 -3.54 -11.45 10.55
C PRO A 39 -4.74 -10.56 10.18
N VAL A 40 -5.76 -11.14 9.55
CA VAL A 40 -6.92 -10.43 8.98
C VAL A 40 -7.59 -9.47 9.98
N GLN A 41 -7.82 -9.91 11.21
CA GLN A 41 -8.53 -9.15 12.23
C GLN A 41 -7.72 -7.92 12.67
N ALA A 42 -6.40 -8.09 12.84
CA ALA A 42 -5.52 -6.97 13.16
C ALA A 42 -5.44 -5.96 12.00
N LEU A 43 -5.45 -6.44 10.75
CA LEU A 43 -5.49 -5.59 9.56
C LEU A 43 -6.79 -4.77 9.49
N ARG A 44 -7.95 -5.41 9.72
CA ARG A 44 -9.25 -4.72 9.76
C ARG A 44 -9.30 -3.64 10.84
N VAL A 45 -8.79 -3.94 12.04
CA VAL A 45 -8.73 -2.96 13.14
C VAL A 45 -7.79 -1.81 12.77
N ALA A 46 -6.60 -2.10 12.25
CA ALA A 46 -5.61 -1.08 11.92
C ALA A 46 -6.02 -0.17 10.75
N LEU A 47 -6.90 -0.65 9.86
CA LEU A 47 -7.35 0.08 8.66
C LEU A 47 -8.78 0.64 8.79
N ALA A 48 -9.43 0.48 9.94
CA ALA A 48 -10.74 1.05 10.20
C ALA A 48 -10.69 2.60 10.15
N GLY A 49 -11.61 3.20 9.40
CA GLY A 49 -11.69 4.65 9.23
C GLY A 49 -10.61 5.26 8.32
N VAL A 50 -9.73 4.44 7.73
CA VAL A 50 -8.77 4.91 6.73
C VAL A 50 -9.51 5.07 5.39
N PRO A 51 -9.41 6.23 4.70
CA PRO A 51 -10.09 6.41 3.41
C PRO A 51 -9.37 5.69 2.26
N ASP A 52 -8.03 5.72 2.28
CA ASP A 52 -7.18 5.22 1.21
C ASP A 52 -6.01 4.42 1.76
N VAL A 53 -5.83 3.23 1.21
CA VAL A 53 -4.68 2.36 1.45
C VAL A 53 -3.87 2.23 0.18
N VAL A 54 -2.57 2.52 0.27
CA VAL A 54 -1.63 2.44 -0.84
C VAL A 54 -0.70 1.25 -0.59
N VAL A 55 -0.86 0.19 -1.36
CA VAL A 55 -0.07 -1.05 -1.25
C VAL A 55 1.10 -1.00 -2.21
N LEU A 56 2.31 -1.17 -1.69
CA LEU A 56 3.52 -1.27 -2.50
C LEU A 56 4.02 -2.72 -2.51
N ASP A 57 3.87 -3.38 -3.65
CA ASP A 57 4.28 -4.76 -3.89
C ASP A 57 5.59 -4.82 -4.68
N ARG A 58 6.61 -5.46 -4.10
CA ARG A 58 7.86 -5.86 -4.78
C ARG A 58 7.79 -7.22 -5.45
N ASN A 59 6.58 -7.69 -5.71
CA ASN A 59 6.29 -8.99 -6.30
C ASN A 59 5.21 -8.80 -7.36
N HIS A 60 5.09 -9.78 -8.25
CA HIS A 60 4.06 -9.81 -9.27
C HIS A 60 3.60 -11.26 -9.47
N SER A 61 2.30 -11.48 -9.34
CA SER A 61 1.64 -12.74 -9.69
C SER A 61 0.95 -12.55 -11.06
N PRO A 62 1.44 -13.20 -12.13
CA PRO A 62 0.83 -13.08 -13.45
C PRO A 62 -0.67 -13.42 -13.45
N GLY A 63 -1.48 -12.53 -14.02
CA GLY A 63 -2.94 -12.66 -14.04
C GLY A 63 -3.66 -12.17 -12.78
N LEU A 64 -2.92 -11.73 -11.74
CA LEU A 64 -3.49 -11.27 -10.47
C LEU A 64 -2.94 -9.89 -10.03
N GLY A 65 -1.68 -9.60 -10.32
CA GLY A 65 -1.01 -8.36 -9.92
C GLY A 65 -0.21 -8.52 -8.62
N GLY A 66 -0.24 -7.52 -7.75
CA GLY A 66 0.50 -7.50 -6.49
C GLY A 66 -0.11 -8.46 -5.47
N ILE A 67 0.70 -9.33 -4.87
CA ILE A 67 0.22 -10.36 -3.95
C ILE A 67 -0.37 -9.72 -2.69
N LEU A 68 0.32 -8.77 -2.06
CA LEU A 68 -0.18 -8.11 -0.86
C LEU A 68 -1.44 -7.28 -1.15
N HIS A 69 -1.47 -6.64 -2.32
CA HIS A 69 -2.63 -5.89 -2.77
C HIS A 69 -3.89 -6.75 -2.76
N GLN A 70 -3.83 -7.93 -3.38
CA GLN A 70 -5.00 -8.80 -3.51
C GLN A 70 -5.36 -9.50 -2.19
N GLU A 71 -4.36 -9.87 -1.38
CA GLU A 71 -4.58 -10.37 -0.03
C GLU A 71 -5.31 -9.37 0.86
N LEU A 72 -4.97 -8.09 0.74
CA LEU A 72 -5.62 -7.05 1.52
C LEU A 72 -7.06 -6.81 1.04
N ARG A 73 -7.30 -6.83 -0.28
CA ARG A 73 -8.66 -6.77 -0.84
C ARG A 73 -9.52 -7.93 -0.32
N ALA A 74 -8.99 -9.14 -0.32
CA ALA A 74 -9.68 -10.30 0.23
C ALA A 74 -9.90 -10.17 1.76
N ALA A 75 -8.87 -9.74 2.50
CA ALA A 75 -8.96 -9.56 3.95
C ALA A 75 -9.99 -8.52 4.37
N LEU A 76 -10.19 -7.46 3.57
CA LEU A 76 -11.15 -6.38 3.84
C LEU A 76 -12.51 -6.59 3.16
N TYR A 77 -12.69 -7.66 2.38
CA TYR A 77 -13.97 -7.95 1.73
C TYR A 77 -15.11 -8.03 2.75
N GLY A 78 -16.21 -7.32 2.48
CA GLY A 78 -17.38 -7.24 3.37
C GLY A 78 -17.17 -6.41 4.64
N MET A 79 -16.04 -5.70 4.80
CA MET A 79 -15.87 -4.74 5.89
C MET A 79 -16.71 -3.47 5.63
N PRO A 80 -17.60 -3.06 6.56
CA PRO A 80 -18.30 -1.78 6.43
C PRO A 80 -17.31 -0.61 6.42
N GLY A 81 -17.45 0.30 5.46
CA GLY A 81 -16.54 1.44 5.32
C GLY A 81 -15.09 1.05 5.02
N ALA A 82 -14.87 -0.06 4.30
CA ALA A 82 -13.54 -0.47 3.87
C ALA A 82 -12.84 0.66 3.07
N PRO A 83 -11.51 0.84 3.25
CA PRO A 83 -10.74 1.80 2.47
C PRO A 83 -10.77 1.46 0.97
N ARG A 84 -10.57 2.48 0.13
CA ARG A 84 -10.11 2.27 -1.25
C ARG A 84 -8.69 1.71 -1.21
N ILE A 85 -8.45 0.58 -1.87
CA ILE A 85 -7.13 -0.06 -1.87
C ILE A 85 -6.50 0.14 -3.24
N HIS A 86 -5.37 0.82 -3.27
CA HIS A 86 -4.59 1.14 -4.47
C HIS A 86 -3.34 0.27 -4.49
N GLY A 87 -3.14 -0.54 -5.51
CA GLY A 87 -1.99 -1.44 -5.62
C GLY A 87 -0.96 -0.94 -6.62
N TYR A 88 0.32 -0.89 -6.20
CA TYR A 88 1.44 -0.56 -7.07
C TYR A 88 2.50 -1.66 -7.06
N LEU A 89 2.89 -2.11 -8.26
CA LEU A 89 4.04 -2.96 -8.50
C LEU A 89 5.28 -2.07 -8.54
N ALA A 90 5.96 -1.95 -7.40
CA ALA A 90 7.09 -1.05 -7.22
C ALA A 90 8.32 -1.87 -6.83
N GLY A 91 9.44 -1.70 -7.53
CA GLY A 91 10.70 -2.37 -7.23
C GLY A 91 10.76 -3.87 -7.56
N VAL A 92 9.84 -4.35 -8.40
CA VAL A 92 9.89 -5.69 -9.00
C VAL A 92 11.18 -5.82 -9.80
N GLY A 93 11.88 -6.95 -9.67
CA GLY A 93 13.14 -7.19 -10.39
C GLY A 93 14.34 -6.37 -9.90
N GLY A 94 14.26 -5.77 -8.70
CA GLY A 94 15.35 -5.00 -8.13
C GLY A 94 15.42 -3.55 -8.61
N VAL A 95 14.38 -3.06 -9.29
CA VAL A 95 14.28 -1.64 -9.66
C VAL A 95 14.29 -0.77 -8.39
N ASN A 96 15.07 0.30 -8.43
CA ASN A 96 15.11 1.27 -7.34
C ASN A 96 13.78 2.02 -7.22
N VAL A 97 13.30 2.20 -6.00
CA VAL A 97 12.12 3.02 -5.70
C VAL A 97 12.58 4.09 -4.73
N SER A 98 12.59 5.35 -5.16
CA SER A 98 12.97 6.48 -4.29
C SER A 98 11.81 6.88 -3.36
N PRO A 99 12.09 7.60 -2.26
CA PRO A 99 11.06 8.22 -1.45
C PRO A 99 10.13 9.12 -2.28
N ASP A 100 10.68 9.95 -3.18
CA ASP A 100 9.91 10.83 -4.06
C ASP A 100 8.93 10.08 -4.96
N LYS A 101 9.33 8.92 -5.49
CA LYS A 101 8.42 8.07 -6.25
C LYS A 101 7.28 7.57 -5.38
N ILE A 102 7.53 7.20 -4.12
CA ILE A 102 6.45 6.79 -3.21
C ILE A 102 5.52 7.97 -2.90
N VAL A 103 6.05 9.19 -2.73
CA VAL A 103 5.25 10.40 -2.57
C VAL A 103 4.30 10.62 -3.76
N GLU A 104 4.83 10.54 -4.98
CA GLU A 104 4.06 10.64 -6.23
C GLU A 104 2.91 9.62 -6.27
N LEU A 105 3.21 8.34 -5.98
CA LEU A 105 2.22 7.28 -5.98
C LEU A 105 1.12 7.51 -4.94
N VAL A 106 1.47 7.98 -3.73
CA VAL A 106 0.48 8.26 -2.68
C VAL A 106 -0.43 9.41 -3.07
N GLN A 107 0.11 10.49 -3.65
CA GLN A 107 -0.68 11.62 -4.11
C GLN A 107 -1.61 11.23 -5.27
N ALA A 108 -1.10 10.47 -6.24
CA ALA A 108 -1.88 9.94 -7.35
C ALA A 108 -3.03 9.03 -6.86
N ALA A 109 -2.75 8.14 -5.91
CA ALA A 109 -3.76 7.26 -5.32
C ALA A 109 -4.89 8.05 -4.62
N VAL A 110 -4.54 9.05 -3.81
CA VAL A 110 -5.55 9.85 -3.09
C VAL A 110 -6.43 10.64 -4.06
N ALA A 111 -5.86 11.16 -5.14
CA ALA A 111 -6.59 11.90 -6.17
C ALA A 111 -7.41 11.01 -7.14
N GLY A 112 -7.00 9.75 -7.32
CA GLY A 112 -7.58 8.81 -8.27
C GLY A 112 -8.64 7.88 -7.67
N ALA A 113 -9.12 6.94 -8.50
CA ALA A 113 -9.96 5.82 -8.08
C ALA A 113 -9.10 4.57 -7.85
N ALA A 114 -9.54 3.70 -6.93
CA ALA A 114 -8.91 2.41 -6.74
C ALA A 114 -9.33 1.43 -7.85
N GLU A 115 -8.35 0.75 -8.42
CA GLU A 115 -8.54 -0.23 -9.48
C GLU A 115 -8.38 -1.66 -8.96
N VAL A 116 -8.99 -2.61 -9.67
CA VAL A 116 -8.84 -4.04 -9.37
C VAL A 116 -7.41 -4.51 -9.59
N GLU A 117 -6.77 -3.96 -10.63
CA GLU A 117 -5.41 -4.32 -11.03
C GLU A 117 -4.36 -3.50 -10.29
N SER A 118 -3.19 -4.11 -10.08
CA SER A 118 -2.02 -3.38 -9.61
C SER A 118 -1.35 -2.62 -10.76
N LEU A 119 -1.05 -1.35 -10.54
CA LEU A 119 -0.40 -0.49 -11.54
C LEU A 119 1.12 -0.61 -11.45
N TRP A 120 1.79 -0.60 -12.59
CA TRP A 120 3.26 -0.57 -12.63
C TRP A 120 3.77 0.82 -12.22
N ALA A 121 4.56 0.88 -11.15
CA ALA A 121 5.25 2.10 -10.75
C ALA A 121 6.50 2.28 -11.64
N ARG A 122 6.29 2.90 -12.81
CA ARG A 122 7.35 3.27 -13.76
C ARG A 122 7.94 4.63 -13.43
#